data_AF-A0A183K1N0-F1
#
_entry.id   AF-A0A183K1N0-F1
#
_cell.length_a   1.000
_cell.length_b   1.000
_cell.length_c   1.000
_cell.angle_alpha   90.00
_cell.angle_beta   90.00
_cell.angle_gamma   90.00
#
_symmetry.space_group_name_H-M   'P 1'
#
loop_
_entity.id
_entity.type
_entity.pdbx_description
1 polymer ?
#
loop_
_entity_poly.entity_id
_entity_poly.type
_entity_poly.pdbx_seq_one_letter_code
_entity_poly.pdbx_strand_id
1 'polypeptide(L)'
;MSWLFGFGKQTSKDFDIPGDVPPPPSPPASLQDKKQSKDTASAYRFDSAALERAAKAARELESSKHAKEAFDLSQKHEQTLQMEYQSKMKEYELGLEQIKIQQYRAQQEERRKTLEEEARIQKQRADYQDMLARKRQEDQIALQAKAQADNLKKQEESVQKQEAMRRATIEFESDLRHKNEMKQIEAKIRGEAEVERQNRDLRLERARVDAREYRQTVLESITTAGSVIGNGISNFLSEPDKMATVIGSLTLLAGGVYGAKYGIGTFTKVVESRIGKPALPELEASLRKIAIATRHTKANRGFYRNILMAGPPGTGKTMFAKSLAMHSGMDYAILTGGDIAPMGSEGVTAVHKVFEWAKTSRKGYVMMGFFFVQIHPTPLWQQRVKW
;
A
#
# COMPACT_ATOMS: atom_id res chain seq x y z
N MET A 1 6.33 -14.62 43.89
CA MET A 1 6.19 -14.35 45.34
C MET A 1 5.20 -13.22 45.53
N SER A 2 4.41 -13.28 46.60
CA SER A 2 3.45 -12.29 47.10
C SER A 2 2.01 -12.38 46.59
N TRP A 3 1.17 -12.92 47.47
CA TRP A 3 -0.28 -12.76 47.53
C TRP A 3 -0.64 -11.45 48.23
N LEU A 4 -1.77 -10.82 47.87
CA LEU A 4 -2.52 -9.97 48.80
C LEU A 4 -4.02 -10.08 48.51
N PHE A 5 -4.76 -10.63 49.47
CA PHE A 5 -6.22 -10.67 49.50
C PHE A 5 -6.80 -9.29 49.80
N GLY A 6 -7.93 -8.97 49.16
CA GLY A 6 -8.79 -7.84 49.51
C GLY A 6 -10.25 -8.19 49.18
N PHE A 7 -11.00 -8.63 50.20
CA PHE A 7 -12.46 -8.77 50.14
C PHE A 7 -13.10 -7.37 50.08
N GLY A 8 -13.90 -7.12 49.05
CA GLY A 8 -14.71 -5.91 48.91
C GLY A 8 -15.96 -6.22 48.10
N LYS A 9 -17.13 -6.05 48.73
CA LYS A 9 -18.48 -6.24 48.19
C LYS A 9 -18.62 -5.70 46.76
N GLN A 10 -19.05 -6.55 45.83
CA GLN A 10 -19.57 -6.11 44.53
C GLN A 10 -20.90 -5.37 44.74
N THR A 11 -20.90 -4.07 44.47
CA THR A 11 -22.12 -3.31 44.17
C THR A 11 -22.37 -3.40 42.67
N SER A 12 -23.35 -4.22 42.26
CA SER A 12 -23.89 -4.18 40.90
C SER A 12 -24.87 -3.02 40.79
N LYS A 13 -24.51 -2.00 40.00
CA LYS A 13 -25.44 -1.02 39.44
C LYS A 13 -25.86 -1.48 38.04
N ASP A 14 -27.15 -1.72 37.91
CA ASP A 14 -28.07 -1.43 36.81
C ASP A 14 -27.56 -1.61 35.37
N PHE A 15 -28.02 -2.70 34.76
CA PHE A 15 -28.14 -2.86 33.30
C PHE A 15 -29.63 -2.93 32.98
N ASP A 16 -30.18 -1.86 32.40
CA ASP A 16 -31.55 -1.82 31.91
C ASP A 16 -31.69 -2.64 30.63
N ILE A 17 -32.55 -3.66 30.66
CA ILE A 17 -32.98 -4.46 29.51
C ILE A 17 -34.45 -4.08 29.23
N PRO A 18 -34.85 -3.76 27.97
CA PRO A 18 -36.24 -3.49 27.65
C PRO A 18 -37.07 -4.76 27.88
N GLY A 19 -38.16 -4.61 28.63
CA GLY A 19 -39.04 -5.70 29.04
C GLY A 19 -39.78 -6.35 27.87
N ASP A 20 -39.77 -7.68 27.86
CA ASP A 20 -40.96 -8.54 27.80
C ASP A 20 -40.50 -10.00 27.77
N VAL A 21 -40.21 -10.53 28.96
CA VAL A 21 -40.06 -11.98 29.18
C VAL A 21 -40.81 -12.31 30.47
N PRO A 22 -41.84 -13.16 30.45
CA PRO A 22 -42.51 -13.57 31.68
C PRO A 22 -41.52 -14.33 32.58
N PRO A 23 -41.49 -14.07 33.90
CA PRO A 23 -40.56 -14.74 34.79
C PRO A 23 -40.87 -16.25 34.87
N PRO A 24 -39.85 -17.11 35.05
CA PRO A 24 -40.08 -18.53 35.26
C PRO A 24 -40.85 -18.76 36.58
N PRO A 25 -41.72 -19.78 36.65
CA PRO A 25 -42.44 -20.08 37.89
C PRO A 25 -41.45 -20.46 38.99
N SER A 26 -41.64 -19.86 40.17
CA SER A 26 -40.90 -20.19 41.37
C SER A 26 -41.13 -21.67 41.77
N PRO A 27 -40.09 -22.37 42.26
CA PRO A 27 -40.29 -23.71 42.81
C PRO A 27 -41.22 -23.64 44.03
N PRO A 28 -42.09 -24.64 44.25
CA PRO A 28 -43.04 -24.61 45.35
C PRO A 28 -42.29 -24.53 46.69
N ALA A 29 -42.72 -23.58 47.51
CA ALA A 29 -42.19 -23.37 48.85
C ALA A 29 -42.31 -24.66 49.68
N SER A 30 -41.19 -25.08 50.28
CA SER A 30 -41.15 -26.12 51.29
C SER A 30 -42.00 -25.69 52.49
N LEU A 31 -43.18 -26.31 52.64
CA LEU A 31 -43.99 -26.19 53.85
C LEU A 31 -43.32 -27.01 54.96
N GLN A 32 -42.68 -26.29 55.88
CA GLN A 32 -42.32 -26.79 57.20
C GLN A 32 -43.58 -27.10 58.02
N ASP A 33 -43.48 -28.18 58.77
CA ASP A 33 -44.47 -28.80 59.63
C ASP A 33 -45.30 -27.84 60.50
N LYS A 34 -46.63 -27.97 60.39
CA LYS A 34 -47.56 -27.71 61.50
C LYS A 34 -48.75 -28.66 61.42
N LYS A 35 -48.60 -29.79 62.10
CA LYS A 35 -49.59 -30.45 62.97
C LYS A 35 -51.05 -30.39 62.49
N GLN A 36 -51.39 -31.21 61.50
CA GLN A 36 -52.78 -31.67 61.28
C GLN A 36 -52.80 -33.09 60.68
N SER A 37 -52.13 -34.01 61.37
CA SER A 37 -52.08 -35.44 61.02
C SER A 37 -53.35 -36.19 61.43
N LYS A 38 -54.54 -35.70 61.03
CA LYS A 38 -55.78 -36.45 61.17
C LYS A 38 -56.72 -36.41 59.96
N ASP A 39 -56.44 -35.59 58.94
CA ASP A 39 -57.36 -35.37 57.81
C ASP A 39 -56.84 -35.74 56.41
N THR A 40 -55.57 -36.14 56.21
CA THR A 40 -55.10 -36.58 54.87
C THR A 40 -55.56 -38.00 54.49
N ALA A 41 -56.07 -38.77 55.45
CA ALA A 41 -56.73 -40.06 55.18
C ALA A 41 -58.20 -39.91 54.71
N SER A 42 -58.78 -38.70 54.76
CA SER A 42 -60.15 -38.44 54.30
C SER A 42 -60.23 -37.91 52.86
N ALA A 43 -59.14 -37.40 52.28
CA ALA A 43 -59.13 -36.89 50.90
C ALA A 43 -59.23 -38.00 49.82
N TYR A 44 -58.81 -39.22 50.15
CA TYR A 44 -59.01 -40.44 49.33
C TYR A 44 -60.09 -41.36 49.91
N ARG A 45 -60.99 -40.83 50.74
CA ARG A 45 -62.12 -41.59 51.27
C ARG A 45 -63.24 -41.54 50.23
N PHE A 46 -63.44 -42.68 49.56
CA PHE A 46 -64.49 -42.87 48.57
C PHE A 46 -65.83 -42.49 49.19
N ASP A 47 -66.33 -41.30 48.86
CA ASP A 47 -67.52 -40.73 49.49
C ASP A 47 -68.75 -41.30 48.77
N SER A 48 -69.16 -42.50 49.19
CA SER A 48 -70.23 -43.29 48.57
C SER A 48 -71.55 -42.51 48.50
N ALA A 49 -71.84 -41.66 49.50
CA ALA A 49 -73.00 -40.78 49.51
C ALA A 49 -72.89 -39.61 48.51
N ALA A 50 -71.67 -39.16 48.18
CA ALA A 50 -71.45 -38.17 47.12
C ALA A 50 -71.58 -38.81 45.73
N LEU A 51 -71.09 -40.05 45.59
CA LEU A 51 -71.25 -40.84 44.37
C LEU A 51 -72.73 -41.17 44.12
N GLU A 52 -73.50 -41.50 45.15
CA GLU A 52 -74.94 -41.76 45.05
C GLU A 52 -75.73 -40.50 44.68
N ARG A 53 -75.37 -39.34 45.27
CA ARG A 53 -75.92 -38.03 44.86
C ARG A 53 -75.57 -37.70 43.41
N ALA A 54 -74.34 -37.94 42.98
CA ALA A 54 -73.91 -37.74 41.60
C ALA A 54 -74.61 -38.70 40.64
N ALA A 55 -74.82 -39.96 41.03
CA ALA A 55 -75.52 -40.97 40.24
C ALA A 55 -77.03 -40.66 40.12
N LYS A 56 -77.66 -40.20 41.21
CA LYS A 56 -79.05 -39.74 41.19
C LYS A 56 -79.20 -38.47 40.35
N ALA A 57 -78.30 -37.50 40.49
CA ALA A 57 -78.27 -36.30 39.67
C ALA A 57 -78.02 -36.62 38.19
N ALA A 58 -77.16 -37.59 37.88
CA ALA A 58 -76.93 -38.05 36.52
C ALA A 58 -78.18 -38.69 35.90
N ARG A 59 -78.92 -39.53 36.65
CA ARG A 59 -80.20 -40.10 36.19
C ARG A 59 -81.28 -39.03 35.98
N GLU A 60 -81.37 -38.06 36.88
CA GLU A 60 -82.29 -36.93 36.74
C GLU A 60 -81.92 -36.08 35.52
N LEU A 61 -80.62 -35.83 35.30
CA LEU A 61 -80.10 -35.14 34.12
C LEU A 61 -80.42 -35.92 32.83
N GLU A 62 -80.24 -37.24 32.82
CA GLU A 62 -80.51 -38.14 31.68
C GLU A 62 -82.00 -38.19 31.30
N SER A 63 -82.90 -38.07 32.29
CA SER A 63 -84.34 -38.01 32.06
C SER A 63 -84.84 -36.66 31.51
N SER A 64 -83.99 -35.62 31.52
CA SER A 64 -84.34 -34.28 31.05
C SER A 64 -84.34 -34.20 29.52
N LYS A 65 -85.23 -33.37 28.94
CA LYS A 65 -85.34 -33.20 27.48
C LYS A 65 -84.05 -32.69 26.81
N HIS A 66 -83.16 -32.04 27.56
CA HIS A 66 -81.92 -31.41 27.07
C HIS A 66 -80.64 -32.18 27.43
N ALA A 67 -80.77 -33.39 28.01
CA ALA A 67 -79.63 -34.19 28.45
C ALA A 67 -78.58 -34.42 27.34
N LYS A 68 -79.07 -34.70 26.12
CA LYS A 68 -78.22 -34.94 24.94
C LYS A 68 -77.46 -33.69 24.51
N GLU A 69 -78.12 -32.53 24.49
CA GLU A 69 -77.50 -31.26 24.13
C GLU A 69 -76.43 -30.83 25.15
N ALA A 70 -76.70 -31.02 26.45
CA ALA A 70 -75.74 -30.75 27.51
C ALA A 70 -74.52 -31.70 27.45
N PHE A 71 -74.75 -32.98 27.15
CA PHE A 71 -73.66 -33.95 26.95
C PHE A 71 -72.80 -33.59 25.73
N ASP A 72 -73.43 -33.28 24.58
CA ASP A 72 -72.73 -32.87 23.37
C ASP A 72 -71.91 -31.58 23.58
N LEU A 73 -72.42 -30.62 24.34
CA LEU A 73 -71.69 -29.41 24.73
C LEU A 73 -70.50 -29.73 25.64
N SER A 74 -70.67 -30.61 26.62
CA SER A 74 -69.58 -31.07 27.49
C SER A 74 -68.50 -31.80 26.69
N GLN A 75 -68.90 -32.68 25.77
CA GLN A 75 -67.99 -33.41 24.90
C GLN A 75 -67.22 -32.45 23.98
N LYS A 76 -67.91 -31.48 23.37
CA LYS A 76 -67.27 -30.42 22.56
C LYS A 76 -66.29 -29.57 23.39
N HIS A 77 -66.65 -29.23 24.63
CA HIS A 77 -65.78 -28.46 25.51
C HIS A 77 -64.52 -29.26 25.88
N GLU A 78 -64.66 -30.54 26.21
CA GLU A 78 -63.52 -31.42 26.49
C GLU A 78 -62.61 -31.57 25.26
N GLN A 79 -63.19 -31.70 24.07
CA GLN A 79 -62.43 -31.70 22.81
C GLN A 79 -61.68 -30.37 22.58
N THR A 80 -62.31 -29.22 22.86
CA THR A 80 -61.64 -27.91 22.75
C THR A 80 -60.47 -27.78 23.72
N LEU A 81 -60.65 -28.25 24.96
CA LEU A 81 -59.59 -28.28 25.97
C LEU A 81 -58.42 -29.16 25.51
N GLN A 82 -58.71 -30.35 24.96
CA GLN A 82 -57.66 -31.23 24.40
C GLN A 82 -56.90 -30.55 23.26
N MET A 83 -57.60 -29.84 22.36
CA MET A 83 -56.95 -29.08 21.28
C MET A 83 -56.10 -27.93 21.82
N GLU A 84 -56.54 -27.21 22.84
CA GLU A 84 -55.74 -26.15 23.50
C GLU A 84 -54.50 -26.70 24.22
N TYR A 85 -54.61 -27.86 24.86
CA TYR A 85 -53.44 -28.53 25.43
C TYR A 85 -52.45 -28.92 24.35
N GLN A 86 -52.93 -29.48 23.23
CA GLN A 86 -52.08 -29.81 22.09
C GLN A 86 -51.44 -28.57 21.46
N SER A 87 -52.15 -27.45 21.35
CA SER A 87 -51.58 -26.21 20.82
C SER A 87 -50.51 -25.65 21.75
N LYS A 88 -50.76 -25.61 23.06
CA LYS A 88 -49.77 -25.17 24.06
C LYS A 88 -48.52 -26.06 24.06
N MET A 89 -48.68 -27.38 23.97
CA MET A 89 -47.53 -28.29 23.89
C MET A 89 -46.66 -28.01 22.65
N LYS A 90 -47.26 -27.73 21.50
CA LYS A 90 -46.54 -27.35 20.28
C LYS A 90 -45.86 -25.98 20.42
N GLU A 91 -46.49 -25.01 21.06
CA GLU A 91 -45.87 -23.71 21.34
C GLU A 91 -44.64 -23.84 22.24
N TYR A 92 -44.70 -24.69 23.28
CA TYR A 92 -43.54 -25.00 24.12
C TYR A 92 -42.42 -25.68 23.33
N GLU A 93 -42.75 -26.63 22.46
CA GLU A 93 -41.78 -27.31 21.60
C GLU A 93 -41.08 -26.32 20.66
N LEU A 94 -41.85 -25.45 19.99
CA LEU A 94 -41.31 -24.38 19.15
C LEU A 94 -40.42 -23.41 19.93
N GLY A 95 -40.81 -23.06 21.17
CA GLY A 95 -39.99 -22.23 22.06
C GLY A 95 -38.65 -22.89 22.41
N LEU A 96 -38.65 -24.19 22.71
CA LEU A 96 -37.43 -24.94 22.97
C LEU A 96 -36.52 -25.02 21.73
N GLU A 97 -37.09 -25.23 20.54
CA GLU A 97 -36.34 -25.22 19.29
C GLU A 97 -35.71 -23.85 18.99
N GLN A 98 -36.44 -22.76 19.22
CA GLN A 98 -35.90 -21.41 19.07
C GLN A 98 -34.72 -21.16 20.01
N ILE A 99 -34.82 -21.57 21.29
CA ILE A 99 -33.72 -21.45 22.25
C ILE A 99 -32.51 -22.26 21.79
N LYS A 100 -32.69 -23.48 21.29
CA LYS A 100 -31.60 -24.30 20.72
C LYS A 100 -30.92 -23.62 19.54
N ILE A 101 -31.69 -23.02 18.63
CA ILE A 101 -31.14 -22.29 17.48
C ILE A 101 -30.33 -21.08 17.97
N GLN A 102 -30.83 -20.34 18.97
CA GLN A 102 -30.11 -19.21 19.55
C GLN A 102 -28.79 -19.65 20.21
N GLN A 103 -28.81 -20.72 21.00
CA GLN A 103 -27.59 -21.29 21.60
C GLN A 103 -26.58 -21.73 20.54
N TYR A 104 -27.05 -22.38 19.47
CA TYR A 104 -26.20 -22.80 18.36
C TYR A 104 -25.57 -21.60 17.64
N ARG A 105 -26.34 -20.54 17.39
CA ARG A 105 -25.83 -19.28 16.80
C ARG A 105 -24.79 -18.62 17.70
N ALA A 106 -25.04 -18.55 19.01
CA ALA A 106 -24.09 -17.98 19.97
C ALA A 106 -22.76 -18.77 19.98
N GLN A 107 -22.81 -20.10 20.00
CA GLN A 107 -21.62 -20.95 19.93
C GLN A 107 -20.86 -20.79 18.60
N GLN A 108 -21.59 -20.67 17.48
CA GLN A 108 -21.01 -20.41 16.17
C GLN A 108 -20.28 -19.06 16.12
N GLU A 109 -20.86 -18.02 16.71
CA GLU A 109 -20.24 -16.71 16.80
C GLU A 109 -18.96 -16.72 17.65
N GLU A 110 -18.96 -17.43 18.78
CA GLU A 110 -17.75 -17.61 19.60
C GLU A 110 -16.65 -18.34 18.82
N ARG A 111 -16.98 -19.47 18.16
CA ARG A 111 -16.02 -20.19 17.31
C ARG A 111 -15.48 -19.33 16.17
N ARG A 112 -16.32 -18.49 15.57
CA ARG A 112 -15.87 -17.58 14.51
C ARG A 112 -14.89 -16.54 15.06
N LYS A 113 -15.15 -15.98 16.25
CA LYS A 113 -14.25 -15.04 16.93
C LYS A 113 -12.90 -15.68 17.25
N THR A 114 -12.89 -16.90 17.78
CA THR A 114 -11.63 -17.62 18.10
C THR A 114 -10.81 -17.89 16.83
N LEU A 115 -11.46 -18.35 15.75
CA LEU A 115 -10.79 -18.57 14.48
C LEU A 115 -10.24 -17.29 13.85
N GLU A 116 -10.96 -16.17 13.97
CA GLU A 116 -10.46 -14.86 13.52
C GLU A 116 -9.24 -14.39 14.32
N GLU A 117 -9.23 -14.59 15.64
CA GLU A 117 -8.09 -14.24 16.49
C GLU A 117 -6.87 -15.10 16.17
N GLU A 118 -7.04 -16.42 16.01
CA GLU A 118 -5.98 -17.32 15.58
C GLU A 118 -5.42 -16.92 14.21
N ALA A 119 -6.30 -16.60 13.25
CA ALA A 119 -5.89 -16.14 11.92
C ALA A 119 -5.12 -14.81 11.98
N ARG A 120 -5.52 -13.87 12.86
CA ARG A 120 -4.77 -12.62 13.09
C ARG A 120 -3.37 -12.88 13.65
N ILE A 121 -3.25 -13.76 14.64
CA ILE A 121 -1.96 -14.13 15.24
C ILE A 121 -1.08 -14.81 14.18
N GLN A 122 -1.65 -15.72 13.38
CA GLN A 122 -0.93 -16.40 12.31
C GLN A 122 -0.43 -15.42 11.25
N LYS A 123 -1.27 -14.46 10.86
CA LYS A 123 -0.89 -13.39 9.92
C LYS A 123 0.24 -12.52 10.48
N GLN A 124 0.13 -12.07 11.74
CA GLN A 124 1.19 -11.28 12.38
C GLN A 124 2.52 -12.04 12.44
N ARG A 125 2.49 -13.34 12.72
CA ARG A 125 3.68 -14.20 12.71
C ARG A 125 4.29 -14.30 11.30
N ALA A 126 3.46 -14.47 10.27
CA ALA A 126 3.91 -14.54 8.89
C ALA A 126 4.54 -13.21 8.43
N ASP A 127 3.88 -12.08 8.70
CA ASP A 127 4.39 -10.75 8.37
C ASP A 127 5.72 -10.46 9.09
N TYR A 128 5.83 -10.87 10.37
CA TYR A 128 7.06 -10.73 11.13
C TYR A 128 8.21 -11.59 10.58
N GLN A 129 7.91 -12.83 10.15
CA GLN A 129 8.89 -13.70 9.51
C GLN A 129 9.37 -13.13 8.16
N ASP A 130 8.48 -12.54 7.35
CA ASP A 130 8.85 -11.88 6.09
C ASP A 130 9.77 -10.68 6.36
N MET A 131 9.43 -9.85 7.35
CA MET A 131 10.27 -8.71 7.75
C MET A 131 11.67 -9.16 8.18
N LEU A 132 11.77 -10.22 8.98
CA LEU A 132 13.06 -10.79 9.39
C LEU A 132 13.84 -11.41 8.22
N ALA A 133 13.16 -11.98 7.22
CA ALA A 133 13.80 -12.53 6.04
C ALA A 133 14.40 -11.42 5.16
N ARG A 134 13.65 -10.35 4.91
CA ARG A 134 14.14 -9.17 4.18
C ARG A 134 15.33 -8.54 4.88
N LYS A 135 15.25 -8.34 6.19
CA LYS A 135 16.35 -7.76 6.97
C LYS A 135 17.62 -8.61 6.88
N ARG A 136 17.51 -9.94 6.96
CA ARG A 136 18.65 -10.86 6.79
C ARG A 136 19.25 -10.77 5.38
N GLN A 137 18.42 -10.65 4.34
CA GLN A 137 18.90 -10.50 2.97
C GLN A 137 19.59 -9.15 2.76
N GLU A 138 19.01 -8.06 3.29
CA GLU A 138 19.62 -6.73 3.26
C GLU A 138 20.98 -6.73 3.97
N ASP A 139 21.08 -7.32 5.16
CA ASP A 139 22.33 -7.43 5.91
C ASP A 139 23.39 -8.24 5.14
N GLN A 140 23.00 -9.34 4.45
CA GLN A 140 23.92 -10.12 3.61
C GLN A 140 24.42 -9.32 2.39
N ILE A 141 23.52 -8.62 1.70
CA ILE A 141 23.88 -7.79 0.54
C ILE A 141 24.78 -6.63 0.99
N ALA A 142 24.47 -5.99 2.12
CA ALA A 142 25.27 -4.90 2.67
C ALA A 142 26.69 -5.38 3.05
N LEU A 143 26.81 -6.56 3.66
CA LEU A 143 28.10 -7.16 3.98
C LEU A 143 28.90 -7.46 2.71
N GLN A 144 28.26 -8.03 1.68
CA GLN A 144 28.90 -8.33 0.41
C GLN A 144 29.34 -7.06 -0.34
N ALA A 145 28.50 -6.03 -0.36
CA ALA A 145 28.81 -4.74 -0.96
C ALA A 145 29.99 -4.06 -0.23
N LYS A 146 30.02 -4.13 1.11
CA LYS A 146 31.14 -3.63 1.90
C LYS A 146 32.44 -4.37 1.60
N ALA A 147 32.40 -5.70 1.50
CA ALA A 147 33.56 -6.50 1.14
C ALA A 147 34.08 -6.18 -0.28
N GLN A 148 33.17 -5.96 -1.24
CA GLN A 148 33.54 -5.53 -2.60
C GLN A 148 34.16 -4.13 -2.60
N ALA A 149 33.58 -3.18 -1.85
CA ALA A 149 34.12 -1.83 -1.72
C ALA A 149 35.52 -1.82 -1.09
N ASP A 150 35.76 -2.61 -0.05
CA ASP A 150 37.07 -2.75 0.58
C ASP A 150 38.10 -3.34 -0.39
N ASN A 151 37.70 -4.29 -1.25
CA ASN A 151 38.58 -4.86 -2.28
C ASN A 151 38.91 -3.84 -3.38
N LEU A 152 37.93 -3.08 -3.86
CA LEU A 152 38.14 -2.01 -4.84
C LEU A 152 39.07 -0.93 -4.28
N LYS A 153 38.87 -0.51 -3.03
CA LYS A 153 39.73 0.47 -2.37
C LYS A 153 41.18 -0.01 -2.29
N LYS A 154 41.42 -1.29 -1.96
CA LYS A 154 42.77 -1.87 -1.98
C LYS A 154 43.39 -1.88 -3.39
N GLN A 155 42.58 -2.15 -4.42
CA GLN A 155 43.03 -2.09 -5.81
C GLN A 155 43.41 -0.66 -6.20
N GLU A 156 42.56 0.33 -5.89
CA GLU A 156 42.84 1.75 -6.12
C GLU A 156 44.11 2.20 -5.39
N GLU A 157 44.28 1.84 -4.12
CA GLU A 157 45.50 2.14 -3.36
C GLU A 157 46.74 1.50 -3.99
N SER A 158 46.63 0.28 -4.55
CA SER A 158 47.74 -0.38 -5.25
C SER A 158 48.09 0.31 -6.57
N VAL A 159 47.08 0.76 -7.33
CA VAL A 159 47.27 1.50 -8.58
C VAL A 159 47.88 2.87 -8.30
N GLN A 160 47.37 3.60 -7.29
CA GLN A 160 47.93 4.88 -6.88
C GLN A 160 49.39 4.74 -6.43
N LYS A 161 49.74 3.67 -5.70
CA LYS A 161 51.14 3.39 -5.33
C LYS A 161 52.03 3.14 -6.55
N GLN A 162 51.53 2.41 -7.56
CA GLN A 162 52.26 2.19 -8.81
C GLN A 162 52.44 3.48 -9.62
N GLU A 163 51.38 4.30 -9.70
CA GLU A 163 51.44 5.59 -10.39
C GLU A 163 52.38 6.57 -9.69
N ALA A 164 52.33 6.65 -8.36
CA ALA A 164 53.24 7.48 -7.58
C ALA A 164 54.70 7.04 -7.74
N MET A 165 54.97 5.73 -7.75
CA MET A 165 56.31 5.20 -8.01
C MET A 165 56.81 5.53 -9.42
N ARG A 166 55.96 5.38 -10.44
CA ARG A 166 56.29 5.76 -11.82
C ARG A 166 56.56 7.26 -11.96
N ARG A 167 55.72 8.11 -11.35
CA ARG A 167 55.92 9.56 -11.34
C ARG A 167 57.23 9.95 -10.66
N ALA A 168 57.50 9.39 -9.47
CA ALA A 168 58.76 9.64 -8.77
C ALA A 168 59.99 9.18 -9.57
N THR A 169 59.88 8.08 -10.33
CA THR A 169 60.97 7.61 -11.21
C THR A 169 61.22 8.58 -12.35
N ILE A 170 60.15 9.07 -13.00
CA ILE A 170 60.24 10.04 -14.10
C ILE A 170 60.79 11.38 -13.60
N GLU A 171 60.34 11.86 -12.44
CA GLU A 171 60.85 13.08 -11.81
C GLU A 171 62.34 12.96 -11.49
N PHE A 172 62.77 11.84 -10.90
CA PHE A 172 64.19 11.61 -10.61
C PHE A 172 65.04 11.56 -11.88
N GLU A 173 64.56 10.90 -12.94
CA GLU A 173 65.24 10.86 -14.23
C GLU A 173 65.30 12.24 -14.90
N SER A 174 64.21 13.00 -14.85
CA SER A 174 64.12 14.38 -15.33
C SER A 174 65.09 15.30 -14.59
N ASP A 175 65.16 15.20 -13.27
CA ASP A 175 66.10 15.98 -12.45
C ASP A 175 67.56 15.63 -12.75
N LEU A 176 67.85 14.35 -13.01
CA LEU A 176 69.17 13.91 -13.45
C LEU A 176 69.52 14.47 -14.83
N ARG A 177 68.57 14.44 -15.78
CA ARG A 177 68.72 15.02 -17.11
C ARG A 177 68.95 16.52 -17.02
N HIS A 178 68.13 17.25 -16.26
CA HIS A 178 68.31 18.68 -16.06
C HIS A 178 69.64 19.02 -15.39
N LYS A 179 70.08 18.25 -14.39
CA LYS A 179 71.41 18.46 -13.78
C LYS A 179 72.54 18.22 -14.78
N ASN A 180 72.42 17.20 -15.64
CA ASN A 180 73.42 16.91 -16.66
C ASN A 180 73.42 17.94 -17.79
N GLU A 181 72.24 18.32 -18.29
CA GLU A 181 72.05 19.37 -19.29
C GLU A 181 72.54 20.71 -18.77
N MET A 182 72.23 21.08 -17.53
CA MET A 182 72.73 22.31 -16.91
C MET A 182 74.26 22.33 -16.87
N LYS A 183 74.90 21.21 -16.48
CA LYS A 183 76.37 21.13 -16.49
C LYS A 183 76.95 21.24 -17.90
N GLN A 184 76.29 20.65 -18.90
CA GLN A 184 76.72 20.76 -20.30
C GLN A 184 76.52 22.17 -20.85
N ILE A 185 75.39 22.82 -20.54
CA ILE A 185 75.10 24.19 -20.92
C ILE A 185 76.07 25.13 -20.22
N GLU A 186 76.38 24.93 -18.94
CA GLU A 186 77.37 25.72 -18.21
C GLU A 186 78.78 25.55 -18.81
N ALA A 187 79.19 24.31 -19.13
CA ALA A 187 80.45 24.06 -19.81
C ALA A 187 80.48 24.66 -21.23
N LYS A 188 79.36 24.58 -21.96
CA LYS A 188 79.22 25.11 -23.31
C LYS A 188 79.19 26.63 -23.33
N ILE A 189 78.44 27.28 -22.44
CA ILE A 189 78.45 28.74 -22.29
C ILE A 189 79.84 29.22 -21.86
N ARG A 190 80.52 28.49 -20.98
CA ARG A 190 81.88 28.81 -20.57
C ARG A 190 82.87 28.69 -21.74
N GLY A 191 82.76 27.64 -22.54
CA GLY A 191 83.54 27.45 -23.76
C GLY A 191 83.21 28.46 -24.86
N GLU A 192 81.93 28.75 -25.10
CA GLU A 192 81.46 29.74 -26.06
C GLU A 192 81.85 31.16 -25.65
N ALA A 193 81.85 31.49 -24.35
CA ALA A 193 82.38 32.76 -23.86
C ALA A 193 83.90 32.90 -24.07
N GLU A 194 84.65 31.79 -24.05
CA GLU A 194 86.08 31.75 -24.35
C GLU A 194 86.34 31.82 -25.88
N VAL A 195 85.48 31.19 -26.67
CA VAL A 195 85.55 31.16 -28.14
C VAL A 195 85.02 32.45 -28.77
N GLU A 196 83.98 33.09 -28.24
CA GLU A 196 83.43 34.37 -28.72
C GLU A 196 84.38 35.54 -28.44
N ARG A 197 85.30 35.38 -27.46
CA ARG A 197 86.46 36.27 -27.28
C ARG A 197 87.52 36.09 -28.37
N GLN A 198 87.56 34.95 -29.05
CA GLN A 198 88.59 34.61 -30.05
C GLN A 198 88.07 34.64 -31.50
N ASN A 199 86.77 34.40 -31.74
CA ASN A 199 86.18 34.18 -33.07
C ASN A 199 85.25 35.31 -33.53
N ARG A 200 85.62 36.57 -33.28
CA ARG A 200 84.92 37.71 -33.88
C ARG A 200 85.10 37.75 -35.43
N ASP A 201 86.11 37.06 -35.95
CA ASP A 201 86.53 37.18 -37.36
C ASP A 201 86.08 36.04 -38.29
N LEU A 202 85.46 34.96 -37.77
CA LEU A 202 85.13 33.76 -38.58
C LEU A 202 83.63 33.59 -38.93
N ARG A 203 82.80 34.60 -38.64
CA ARG A 203 81.34 34.54 -38.85
C ARG A 203 80.89 34.86 -40.29
N LEU A 204 81.81 35.33 -41.13
CA LEU A 204 81.55 35.71 -42.52
C LEU A 204 81.54 34.51 -43.50
N GLU A 205 82.20 33.40 -43.18
CA GLU A 205 82.37 32.31 -44.15
C GLU A 205 81.24 31.26 -44.15
N ARG A 206 80.59 31.02 -43.00
CA ARG A 206 79.57 29.95 -42.89
C ARG A 206 78.21 30.30 -43.50
N ALA A 207 77.92 31.59 -43.72
CA ALA A 207 76.66 32.04 -44.33
C ALA A 207 76.48 31.61 -45.80
N ARG A 208 77.50 31.03 -46.45
CA ARG A 208 77.43 30.58 -47.86
C ARG A 208 77.13 29.09 -48.05
N VAL A 209 77.28 28.25 -47.02
CA VAL A 209 77.16 26.79 -47.17
C VAL A 209 75.71 26.32 -46.91
N ASP A 210 74.97 27.00 -46.03
CA ASP A 210 73.61 26.59 -45.63
C ASP A 210 72.53 26.78 -46.72
N ALA A 211 72.84 27.41 -47.85
CA ALA A 211 71.89 27.68 -48.92
C ALA A 211 71.66 26.49 -49.89
N ARG A 212 72.35 25.35 -49.72
CA ARG A 212 72.34 24.27 -50.73
C ARG A 212 71.73 22.93 -50.33
N GLU A 213 71.37 22.69 -49.07
CA GLU A 213 70.90 21.35 -48.65
C GLU A 213 69.38 21.19 -48.47
N TYR A 214 68.57 22.26 -48.55
CA TYR A 214 67.14 22.18 -48.18
C TYR A 214 66.14 21.76 -49.29
N ARG A 215 66.59 21.33 -50.48
CA ARG A 215 65.66 21.10 -51.63
C ARG A 215 65.40 19.65 -52.03
N GLN A 216 66.10 18.67 -51.47
CA GLN A 216 65.89 17.25 -51.85
C GLN A 216 65.06 16.47 -50.83
N THR A 217 65.10 16.83 -49.55
CA THR A 217 64.39 16.12 -48.46
C THR A 217 62.86 16.31 -48.48
N VAL A 218 62.36 17.38 -49.09
CA VAL A 218 60.91 17.72 -49.11
C VAL A 218 60.16 17.01 -50.24
N LEU A 219 60.84 16.60 -51.33
CA LEU A 219 60.18 15.95 -52.46
C LEU A 219 59.95 14.45 -52.24
N GLU A 220 60.83 13.80 -51.49
CA GLU A 220 60.75 12.35 -51.21
C GLU A 220 59.69 12.02 -50.15
N SER A 221 59.38 12.95 -49.25
CA SER A 221 58.34 12.79 -48.22
C SER A 221 56.92 12.98 -48.79
N ILE A 222 56.74 13.82 -49.82
CA ILE A 222 55.42 14.09 -50.43
C ILE A 222 54.97 12.93 -51.34
N THR A 223 55.88 12.32 -52.10
CA THR A 223 55.55 11.18 -52.99
C THR A 223 55.32 9.89 -52.22
N THR A 224 56.09 9.67 -51.15
CA THR A 224 55.94 8.49 -50.27
C THR A 224 54.62 8.54 -49.50
N ALA A 225 54.26 9.70 -48.93
CA ALA A 225 52.96 9.88 -48.26
C ALA A 225 51.76 9.79 -49.24
N GLY A 226 51.91 10.26 -50.48
CA GLY A 226 50.87 10.16 -51.52
C GLY A 226 50.62 8.72 -52.01
N SER A 227 51.66 7.88 -52.07
CA SER A 227 51.56 6.49 -52.53
C SER A 227 50.83 5.56 -51.55
N VAL A 228 51.00 5.80 -50.24
CA VAL A 228 50.33 5.02 -49.17
C VAL A 228 48.83 5.31 -49.13
N ILE A 229 48.43 6.55 -49.42
CA ILE A 229 47.02 6.96 -49.49
C ILE A 229 46.38 6.49 -50.80
N GLY A 230 47.10 6.56 -51.93
CA GLY A 230 46.62 6.12 -53.25
C GLY A 230 46.34 4.62 -53.33
N ASN A 231 47.20 3.78 -52.73
CA ASN A 231 47.02 2.33 -52.69
C ASN A 231 45.94 1.87 -51.70
N GLY A 232 45.71 2.62 -50.62
CA GLY A 232 44.64 2.32 -49.66
C GLY A 232 43.23 2.53 -50.22
N ILE A 233 43.06 3.52 -51.11
CA ILE A 233 41.76 3.87 -51.70
C ILE A 233 41.43 2.97 -52.91
N SER A 234 42.42 2.56 -53.71
CA SER A 234 42.20 1.66 -54.84
C SER A 234 41.85 0.23 -54.43
N ASN A 235 42.42 -0.28 -53.33
CA ASN A 235 41.99 -1.54 -52.70
C ASN A 235 40.58 -1.46 -52.10
N PHE A 236 40.16 -0.28 -51.64
CA PHE A 236 38.81 -0.08 -51.10
C PHE A 236 37.73 -0.03 -52.19
N LEU A 237 38.08 0.46 -53.39
CA LEU A 237 37.15 0.57 -54.52
C LEU A 237 37.02 -0.73 -55.32
N SER A 238 37.94 -1.69 -55.17
CA SER A 238 37.97 -2.94 -55.94
C SER A 238 37.34 -4.14 -55.21
N GLU A 239 37.06 -4.05 -53.91
CA GLU A 239 36.34 -5.07 -53.14
C GLU A 239 34.90 -4.65 -52.83
N PRO A 240 33.90 -5.10 -53.61
CA PRO A 240 32.50 -4.72 -53.40
C PRO A 240 31.96 -5.11 -52.00
N ASP A 241 32.47 -6.18 -51.41
CA ASP A 241 32.02 -6.69 -50.10
C ASP A 241 32.50 -5.83 -48.92
N LYS A 242 33.71 -5.26 -49.00
CA LYS A 242 34.25 -4.38 -47.96
C LYS A 242 33.61 -2.99 -48.00
N MET A 243 33.35 -2.47 -49.22
CA MET A 243 32.58 -1.24 -49.41
C MET A 243 31.16 -1.37 -48.86
N ALA A 244 30.47 -2.48 -49.13
CA ALA A 244 29.13 -2.72 -48.59
C ALA A 244 29.10 -2.74 -47.05
N THR A 245 30.13 -3.29 -46.40
CA THR A 245 30.23 -3.35 -44.94
C THR A 245 30.48 -1.96 -44.33
N VAL A 246 31.35 -1.15 -44.93
CA VAL A 246 31.64 0.21 -44.46
C VAL A 246 30.45 1.15 -44.71
N ILE A 247 29.86 1.12 -45.90
CA ILE A 247 28.64 1.87 -46.21
C ILE A 247 27.49 1.40 -45.31
N GLY A 248 27.35 0.10 -45.10
CA GLY A 248 26.36 -0.51 -44.21
C GLY A 248 26.52 -0.03 -42.77
N SER A 249 27.73 -0.09 -42.21
CA SER A 249 28.03 0.40 -40.85
C SER A 249 27.86 1.91 -40.68
N LEU A 250 28.24 2.72 -41.68
CA LEU A 250 28.03 4.17 -41.67
C LEU A 250 26.53 4.52 -41.74
N THR A 251 25.78 3.79 -42.55
CA THR A 251 24.31 3.95 -42.66
C THR A 251 23.61 3.49 -41.39
N LEU A 252 24.08 2.42 -40.74
CA LEU A 252 23.53 1.90 -39.49
C LEU A 252 23.82 2.86 -38.33
N LEU A 253 24.99 3.52 -38.31
CA LEU A 253 25.30 4.59 -37.37
C LEU A 253 24.42 5.82 -37.60
N ALA A 254 24.29 6.28 -38.85
CA ALA A 254 23.44 7.42 -39.18
C ALA A 254 21.95 7.14 -38.88
N GLY A 255 21.46 5.96 -39.26
CA GLY A 255 20.10 5.49 -38.97
C GLY A 255 19.86 5.26 -37.47
N GLY A 256 20.86 4.79 -36.73
CA GLY A 256 20.81 4.64 -35.28
C GLY A 256 20.72 5.98 -34.54
N VAL A 257 21.53 6.97 -34.94
CA VAL A 257 21.48 8.33 -34.38
C VAL A 257 20.17 9.04 -34.75
N TYR A 258 19.70 8.88 -35.99
CA TYR A 258 18.43 9.43 -36.43
C TYR A 258 17.24 8.75 -35.72
N GLY A 259 17.25 7.41 -35.62
CA GLY A 259 16.26 6.64 -34.88
C GLY A 259 16.23 6.98 -33.39
N ALA A 260 17.37 7.22 -32.76
CA ALA A 260 17.44 7.68 -31.36
C ALA A 260 16.90 9.11 -31.21
N LYS A 261 17.20 10.01 -32.15
CA LYS A 261 16.76 11.42 -32.09
C LYS A 261 15.25 11.58 -32.34
N TYR A 262 14.65 10.72 -33.17
CA TYR A 262 13.23 10.80 -33.54
C TYR A 262 12.33 9.71 -32.92
N GLY A 263 12.90 8.63 -32.38
CA GLY A 263 12.18 7.47 -31.81
C GLY A 263 11.82 7.58 -30.32
N ILE A 264 12.36 8.56 -29.60
CA ILE A 264 12.05 8.78 -28.17
C ILE A 264 10.55 9.10 -27.95
N GLY A 265 9.87 9.68 -28.95
CA GLY A 265 8.46 10.06 -28.85
C GLY A 265 7.44 8.93 -29.00
N THR A 266 7.82 7.79 -29.58
CA THR A 266 6.90 6.66 -29.83
C THR A 266 7.12 5.50 -28.86
N PHE A 267 8.32 5.36 -28.27
CA PHE A 267 8.60 4.32 -27.28
C PHE A 267 7.86 4.54 -25.95
N THR A 268 7.62 5.80 -25.57
CA THR A 268 6.78 6.16 -24.42
C THR A 268 5.36 5.63 -24.55
N LYS A 269 4.73 5.74 -25.74
CA LYS A 269 3.34 5.26 -25.95
C LYS A 269 3.18 3.74 -25.89
N VAL A 270 4.21 2.97 -26.26
CA VAL A 270 4.15 1.50 -26.24
C VAL A 270 4.43 0.95 -24.84
N VAL A 271 5.37 1.54 -24.10
CA VAL A 271 5.62 1.17 -22.69
C VAL A 271 4.42 1.55 -21.80
N GLU A 272 3.72 2.63 -22.14
CA GLU A 272 2.51 3.09 -21.45
C GLU A 272 1.27 2.20 -21.69
N SER A 273 1.31 1.29 -22.67
CA SER A 273 0.24 0.30 -22.90
C SER A 273 0.34 -0.95 -22.00
N ARG A 274 1.51 -1.22 -21.39
CA ARG A 274 1.70 -2.35 -20.47
C ARG A 274 1.67 -1.96 -18.98
N ILE A 275 1.82 -0.69 -18.66
CA ILE A 275 1.71 -0.17 -17.29
C ILE A 275 0.42 0.64 -17.20
N GLY A 276 -0.61 0.03 -16.61
CA GLY A 276 -1.98 0.53 -16.60
C GLY A 276 -2.12 2.02 -16.26
N LYS A 277 -2.69 2.77 -17.20
CA LYS A 277 -3.36 4.05 -16.97
C LYS A 277 -4.81 3.92 -17.47
N PRO A 278 -5.82 4.37 -16.70
CA PRO A 278 -7.17 4.55 -17.25
C PRO A 278 -7.19 5.76 -18.20
N ALA A 279 -8.13 5.75 -19.15
CA ALA A 279 -8.26 6.68 -20.27
C ALA A 279 -8.21 8.18 -19.86
N LEU A 280 -7.21 8.90 -20.38
CA LEU A 280 -6.88 10.28 -20.02
C LEU A 280 -7.66 11.42 -20.72
N PRO A 281 -8.29 11.30 -21.91
CA PRO A 281 -8.90 12.48 -22.54
C PRO A 281 -10.18 12.97 -21.83
N GLU A 282 -10.97 12.06 -21.26
CA GLU A 282 -12.25 12.40 -20.64
C GLU A 282 -12.10 12.96 -19.22
N LEU A 283 -11.13 12.44 -18.46
CA LEU A 283 -10.85 12.89 -17.09
C LEU A 283 -10.23 14.30 -17.08
N GLU A 284 -9.30 14.58 -18.01
CA GLU A 284 -8.68 15.90 -18.10
C GLU A 284 -9.68 16.97 -18.55
N ALA A 285 -10.55 16.65 -19.51
CA ALA A 285 -11.63 17.53 -19.94
C ALA A 285 -12.61 17.84 -18.79
N SER A 286 -12.97 16.83 -18.00
CA SER A 286 -13.85 16.99 -16.83
C SER A 286 -13.17 17.80 -15.72
N LEU A 287 -11.88 17.57 -15.47
CA LEU A 287 -11.10 18.34 -14.50
C LEU A 287 -11.01 19.81 -14.88
N ARG A 288 -10.72 20.12 -16.16
CA ARG A 288 -10.67 21.50 -16.65
C ARG A 288 -12.02 22.20 -16.50
N LYS A 289 -13.13 21.55 -16.85
CA LYS A 289 -14.48 22.11 -16.68
C LYS A 289 -14.78 22.45 -15.22
N ILE A 290 -14.49 21.53 -14.30
CA ILE A 290 -14.73 21.71 -12.86
C ILE A 290 -13.79 22.78 -12.28
N ALA A 291 -12.52 22.82 -12.71
CA ALA A 291 -11.56 23.84 -12.28
C ALA A 291 -11.98 25.25 -12.72
N ILE A 292 -12.42 25.40 -13.98
CA ILE A 292 -12.93 26.66 -14.51
C ILE A 292 -14.18 27.10 -13.74
N ALA A 293 -15.15 26.18 -13.55
CA ALA A 293 -16.35 26.47 -12.76
C ALA A 293 -15.99 26.93 -11.34
N THR A 294 -15.09 26.22 -10.66
CA THR A 294 -14.63 26.56 -9.31
C THR A 294 -13.96 27.94 -9.25
N ARG A 295 -13.15 28.28 -10.26
CA ARG A 295 -12.51 29.59 -10.36
C ARG A 295 -13.52 30.73 -10.53
N HIS A 296 -14.56 30.52 -11.35
CA HIS A 296 -15.64 31.51 -11.52
C HIS A 296 -16.52 31.62 -10.26
N THR A 297 -16.81 30.51 -9.57
CA THR A 297 -17.51 30.53 -8.28
C THR A 297 -16.73 31.34 -7.24
N LYS A 298 -15.41 31.20 -7.18
CA LYS A 298 -14.54 32.00 -6.31
C LYS A 298 -14.60 33.49 -6.65
N ALA A 299 -14.49 33.85 -7.94
CA ALA A 299 -14.56 35.25 -8.38
C ALA A 299 -15.91 35.90 -8.05
N ASN A 300 -17.00 35.14 -8.16
CA ASN A 300 -18.36 35.61 -7.94
C ASN A 300 -18.84 35.43 -6.49
N ARG A 301 -17.97 35.02 -5.55
CA ARG A 301 -18.32 34.70 -4.15
C ARG A 301 -19.50 33.73 -4.02
N GLY A 302 -19.64 32.81 -4.96
CA GLY A 302 -20.68 31.78 -4.94
C GLY A 302 -20.37 30.66 -3.95
N PHE A 303 -21.39 29.87 -3.60
CA PHE A 303 -21.22 28.69 -2.77
C PHE A 303 -20.50 27.56 -3.53
N TYR A 304 -19.51 26.94 -2.91
CA TYR A 304 -18.84 25.76 -3.46
C TYR A 304 -19.74 24.53 -3.37
N ARG A 305 -19.69 23.66 -4.38
CA ARG A 305 -20.39 22.36 -4.36
C ARG A 305 -19.51 21.31 -3.71
N ASN A 306 -20.10 20.51 -2.83
CA ASN A 306 -19.45 19.32 -2.28
C ASN A 306 -19.36 18.24 -3.37
N ILE A 307 -18.17 17.68 -3.59
CA ILE A 307 -17.93 16.63 -4.59
C ILE A 307 -17.51 15.36 -3.86
N LEU A 308 -18.27 14.27 -4.05
CA LEU A 308 -17.90 12.93 -3.58
C LEU A 308 -17.27 12.15 -4.72
N MET A 309 -16.04 11.69 -4.53
CA MET A 309 -15.35 10.84 -5.50
C MET A 309 -15.34 9.38 -5.02
N ALA A 310 -16.18 8.54 -5.62
CA ALA A 310 -16.24 7.11 -5.30
C ALA A 310 -15.61 6.27 -6.42
N GLY A 311 -14.92 5.18 -6.06
CA GLY A 311 -14.45 4.19 -7.03
C GLY A 311 -13.39 3.24 -6.44
N PRO A 312 -12.95 2.22 -7.21
CA PRO A 312 -11.91 1.29 -6.78
C PRO A 312 -10.60 1.97 -6.37
N PRO A 313 -9.77 1.36 -5.50
CA PRO A 313 -8.43 1.88 -5.21
C PRO A 313 -7.60 1.96 -6.51
N GLY A 314 -6.77 2.99 -6.63
CA GLY A 314 -5.91 3.18 -7.82
C GLY A 314 -6.53 3.96 -9.00
N THR A 315 -7.81 4.35 -8.96
CA THR A 315 -8.44 5.13 -10.06
C THR A 315 -8.12 6.64 -10.05
N GLY A 316 -7.04 7.07 -9.41
CA GLY A 316 -6.56 8.45 -9.49
C GLY A 316 -7.38 9.52 -8.76
N LYS A 317 -8.33 9.17 -7.89
CA LYS A 317 -9.15 10.15 -7.11
C LYS A 317 -8.29 11.18 -6.37
N THR A 318 -7.26 10.73 -5.68
CA THR A 318 -6.31 11.61 -4.96
C THR A 318 -5.54 12.53 -5.91
N MET A 319 -5.17 12.01 -7.07
CA MET A 319 -4.46 12.78 -8.10
C MET A 319 -5.37 13.85 -8.70
N PHE A 320 -6.64 13.52 -8.96
CA PHE A 320 -7.64 14.46 -9.43
C PHE A 320 -7.87 15.61 -8.43
N ALA A 321 -8.01 15.32 -7.14
CA ALA A 321 -8.20 16.34 -6.11
C ALA A 321 -6.99 17.30 -6.03
N LYS A 322 -5.77 16.75 -6.09
CA LYS A 322 -4.52 17.53 -6.11
C LYS A 322 -4.42 18.41 -7.36
N SER A 323 -4.70 17.85 -8.53
CA SER A 323 -4.70 18.58 -9.80
C SER A 323 -5.79 19.66 -9.84
N LEU A 324 -6.98 19.41 -9.30
CA LEU A 324 -8.05 20.40 -9.21
C LEU A 324 -7.64 21.60 -8.36
N ALA A 325 -7.02 21.36 -7.19
CA ALA A 325 -6.54 22.45 -6.33
C ALA A 325 -5.46 23.29 -7.02
N MET A 326 -4.49 22.62 -7.68
CA MET A 326 -3.43 23.30 -8.44
C MET A 326 -3.99 24.17 -9.57
N HIS A 327 -4.88 23.62 -10.41
CA HIS A 327 -5.45 24.35 -11.54
C HIS A 327 -6.43 25.46 -11.13
N SER A 328 -7.07 25.33 -9.97
CA SER A 328 -8.00 26.34 -9.44
C SER A 328 -7.31 27.40 -8.58
N GLY A 329 -6.03 27.22 -8.24
CA GLY A 329 -5.28 28.10 -7.35
C GLY A 329 -5.85 28.14 -5.92
N MET A 330 -6.32 27.00 -5.44
CA MET A 330 -6.83 26.79 -4.07
C MET A 330 -5.80 26.03 -3.25
N ASP A 331 -5.83 26.22 -1.93
CA ASP A 331 -5.02 25.41 -1.03
C ASP A 331 -5.63 24.00 -0.89
N TYR A 332 -4.81 23.01 -0.56
CA TYR A 332 -5.25 21.61 -0.51
C TYR A 332 -4.84 20.96 0.81
N ALA A 333 -5.76 20.18 1.39
CA ALA A 333 -5.51 19.38 2.59
C ALA A 333 -6.01 17.94 2.36
N ILE A 334 -5.13 16.97 2.69
CA ILE A 334 -5.51 15.56 2.78
C ILE A 334 -5.81 15.27 4.24
N LEU A 335 -6.99 14.73 4.49
CA LEU A 335 -7.41 14.23 5.78
C LEU A 335 -7.73 12.75 5.65
N THR A 336 -6.86 11.87 6.13
CA THR A 336 -7.17 10.43 6.14
C THR A 336 -7.71 10.02 7.49
N GLY A 337 -8.80 9.24 7.48
CA GLY A 337 -9.33 8.65 8.72
C GLY A 337 -8.30 7.79 9.44
N GLY A 338 -7.31 7.23 8.72
CA GLY A 338 -6.20 6.47 9.31
C GLY A 338 -5.23 7.30 10.15
N ASP A 339 -5.09 8.60 9.87
CA ASP A 339 -4.21 9.51 10.63
C ASP A 339 -4.93 10.06 11.87
N ILE A 340 -6.27 10.11 11.85
CA ILE A 340 -7.10 10.72 12.90
C ILE A 340 -7.66 9.67 13.86
N ALA A 341 -8.01 8.48 13.38
CA ALA A 341 -8.52 7.38 14.19
C ALA A 341 -7.61 7.00 15.39
N PRO A 342 -6.26 6.93 15.25
CA PRO A 342 -5.40 6.58 16.38
C PRO A 342 -5.23 7.73 17.41
N MET A 343 -5.64 8.96 17.09
CA MET A 343 -5.48 10.12 17.98
C MET A 343 -6.61 10.27 19.02
N GLY A 344 -7.65 9.42 18.99
CA GLY A 344 -8.73 9.44 19.99
C GLY A 344 -9.38 10.82 20.15
N SER A 345 -9.37 11.37 21.37
CA SER A 345 -9.91 12.71 21.67
C SER A 345 -9.12 13.85 21.02
N GLU A 346 -7.82 13.67 20.74
CA GLU A 346 -6.98 14.67 20.07
C GLU A 346 -7.26 14.78 18.57
N GLY A 347 -7.87 13.75 17.97
CA GLY A 347 -8.26 13.74 16.57
C GLY A 347 -9.25 14.86 16.23
N VAL A 348 -10.18 15.14 17.14
CA VAL A 348 -11.14 16.26 17.00
C VAL A 348 -10.41 17.61 16.98
N THR A 349 -9.38 17.76 17.82
CA THR A 349 -8.56 18.97 17.87
C THR A 349 -7.74 19.16 16.59
N ALA A 350 -7.19 18.08 16.02
CA ALA A 350 -6.48 18.13 14.74
C ALA A 350 -7.40 18.57 13.60
N VAL A 351 -8.63 18.04 13.55
CA VAL A 351 -9.65 18.45 12.58
C VAL A 351 -10.00 19.94 12.75
N HIS A 352 -10.20 20.42 13.98
CA HIS A 352 -10.45 21.83 14.24
C HIS A 352 -9.30 22.74 13.77
N LYS A 353 -8.04 22.32 13.97
CA LYS A 353 -6.87 23.08 13.46
C LYS A 353 -6.86 23.18 11.93
N VAL A 354 -7.22 22.11 11.23
CA VAL A 354 -7.34 22.13 9.75
C VAL A 354 -8.44 23.09 9.32
N PHE A 355 -9.59 23.10 10.00
CA PHE A 355 -10.68 24.04 9.71
C PHE A 355 -10.33 25.50 10.04
N GLU A 356 -9.61 25.77 11.13
CA GLU A 356 -9.09 27.09 11.48
C GLU A 356 -8.11 27.62 10.42
N TRP A 357 -7.15 26.78 10.00
CA TRP A 357 -6.24 27.10 8.90
C TRP A 357 -7.01 27.38 7.60
N ALA A 358 -8.01 26.55 7.31
CA ALA A 358 -8.85 26.69 6.12
C ALA A 358 -9.66 27.99 6.12
N LYS A 359 -10.18 28.45 7.27
CA LYS A 359 -10.83 29.77 7.42
C LYS A 359 -9.86 30.93 7.24
N THR A 360 -8.60 30.74 7.59
CA THR A 360 -7.55 31.78 7.47
C THR A 360 -7.05 31.93 6.03
N SER A 361 -7.19 30.88 5.20
CA SER A 361 -6.77 30.94 3.80
C SER A 361 -7.65 31.88 2.96
N ARG A 362 -7.02 32.88 2.34
CA ARG A 362 -7.65 33.78 1.37
C ARG A 362 -7.91 33.15 0.00
N LYS A 363 -7.42 31.93 -0.25
CA LYS A 363 -7.45 31.28 -1.57
C LYS A 363 -8.63 30.30 -1.73
N GLY A 364 -9.35 29.96 -0.66
CA GLY A 364 -10.26 28.82 -0.65
C GLY A 364 -9.48 27.51 -0.56
N TYR A 365 -10.12 26.45 -0.06
CA TYR A 365 -9.44 25.17 0.19
C TYR A 365 -10.23 23.97 -0.37
N VAL A 366 -9.49 22.95 -0.79
CA VAL A 366 -10.03 21.63 -1.14
C VAL A 366 -9.60 20.66 -0.04
N MET A 367 -10.58 20.08 0.63
CA MET A 367 -10.35 19.08 1.67
C MET A 367 -10.78 17.70 1.15
N MET A 368 -9.83 16.76 1.14
CA MET A 368 -10.10 15.38 0.78
C MET A 368 -10.14 14.52 2.05
N GLY A 369 -11.30 13.96 2.36
CA GLY A 369 -11.47 12.97 3.43
C GLY A 369 -11.38 11.53 2.90
N PHE A 370 -10.48 10.71 3.44
CA PHE A 370 -10.59 9.25 3.25
C PHE A 370 -11.51 8.66 4.31
N PHE A 371 -12.76 8.42 3.92
CA PHE A 371 -13.67 7.59 4.70
C PHE A 371 -13.53 6.14 4.24
N PHE A 372 -12.81 5.34 5.04
CA PHE A 372 -12.86 3.88 4.91
C PHE A 372 -14.16 3.41 5.56
N VAL A 373 -15.27 3.48 4.81
CA VAL A 373 -16.49 2.80 5.22
C VAL A 373 -16.25 1.32 4.97
N GLN A 374 -16.03 0.57 6.03
CA GLN A 374 -16.04 -0.89 5.99
C GLN A 374 -17.48 -1.34 5.76
N ILE A 375 -17.93 -1.25 4.51
CA ILE A 375 -19.23 -1.79 4.09
C ILE A 375 -19.06 -3.31 4.16
N HIS A 376 -19.60 -3.93 5.22
CA HIS A 376 -19.86 -5.36 5.19
C HIS A 376 -20.72 -5.65 3.95
N PRO A 377 -20.34 -6.60 3.08
CA PRO A 377 -21.12 -6.90 1.89
C PRO A 377 -22.42 -7.57 2.33
N THR A 378 -23.48 -6.79 2.50
CA THR A 378 -24.85 -7.27 2.38
C THR A 378 -25.24 -7.23 0.91
N PRO A 379 -25.76 -8.33 0.33
CA PRO A 379 -25.87 -8.51 -1.13
C PRO A 379 -27.00 -7.73 -1.82
N LEU A 380 -27.51 -6.63 -1.26
CA LEU A 380 -28.80 -6.06 -1.69
C LEU A 380 -28.78 -4.75 -2.47
N TRP A 381 -27.62 -4.16 -2.81
CA TRP A 381 -27.61 -2.81 -3.43
C TRP A 381 -26.72 -2.64 -4.67
N GLN A 382 -26.66 -3.66 -5.54
CA GLN A 382 -25.97 -3.55 -6.83
C GLN A 382 -26.91 -3.29 -8.03
N GLN A 383 -27.91 -2.41 -7.85
CA GLN A 383 -28.65 -1.80 -8.96
C GLN A 383 -28.86 -0.30 -8.72
N ARG A 384 -28.61 0.49 -9.77
CA ARG A 384 -28.46 1.96 -9.85
C ARG A 384 -27.08 2.41 -9.37
N VAL A 385 -26.20 2.97 -10.20
CA VAL A 385 -26.43 4.03 -11.18
C VAL A 385 -25.41 3.88 -12.32
N LYS A 386 -25.91 3.74 -13.55
CA LYS A 386 -25.20 4.19 -14.77
C LYS A 386 -25.43 5.69 -14.86
N TRP A 387 -24.36 6.48 -14.91
CA TRP A 387 -24.23 7.71 -15.69
C TRP A 387 -22.75 7.92 -15.96
#